data_AF-A0A4Q5XZS3-F1
#
_entry.id   AF-A0A4Q5XZS3-F1
#
_cell.length_a   1.000
_cell.length_b   1.000
_cell.length_c   1.000
_cell.angle_alpha   90.00
_cell.angle_beta   90.00
_cell.angle_gamma   90.00
#
_symmetry.space_group_name_H-M   'P 1'
#
loop_
_entity.id
_entity.type
_entity.pdbx_description
1 polymer ?
#
loop_
_entity_poly.entity_id
_entity_poly.type
_entity_poly.pdbx_seq_one_letter_code
_entity_poly.pdbx_strand_id
1 'polypeptide(L)'
;MLSRVAESLYWISRYVERTDGMLRMLKINYAASQDAVTEFSWAPVIKIFCGPDPLGLEEEFNSRRVMQFMVTSRENPNSIINIITQVRENARSVQDHITKDVWQCLNEYYHTIKDPKLNTMLKKDDPVSVLDILIKQGMLFYGTTEIT
;
A
#
# COMPACT_ATOMS: atom_id res chain seq x y z
N MET A 1 27.82 9.51 6.55
CA MET A 1 27.15 8.56 5.63
C MET A 1 26.32 7.51 6.36
N LEU A 2 26.79 6.93 7.48
CA LEU A 2 26.03 5.96 8.31
C LEU A 2 24.60 6.39 8.68
N SER A 3 24.40 7.68 9.01
CA SER A 3 23.07 8.21 9.34
C SER A 3 22.05 8.06 8.22
N ARG A 4 22.45 8.17 6.94
CA ARG A 4 21.53 8.06 5.80
C ARG A 4 21.18 6.61 5.48
N VAL A 5 22.16 5.70 5.65
CA VAL A 5 21.91 4.26 5.47
C VAL A 5 20.91 3.77 6.51
N ALA A 6 21.14 4.09 7.78
CA ALA A 6 20.23 3.74 8.87
C ALA A 6 18.83 4.34 8.66
N GLU A 7 18.75 5.61 8.22
CA GLU A 7 17.49 6.27 7.89
C GLU A 7 16.74 5.56 6.76
N SER A 8 17.41 5.22 5.65
CA SER A 8 16.78 4.50 4.54
C SER A 8 16.30 3.11 4.95
N LEU A 9 17.09 2.35 5.72
CA LEU A 9 16.69 1.04 6.24
C LEU A 9 15.48 1.14 7.18
N TYR A 10 15.48 2.12 8.08
CA TYR A 10 14.35 2.40 8.98
C TYR A 10 13.07 2.69 8.18
N TRP A 11 13.14 3.58 7.19
CA TRP A 11 11.97 3.95 6.40
C TRP A 11 11.48 2.84 5.48
N ILE A 12 12.36 1.97 4.94
CA ILE A 12 11.93 0.77 4.22
C ILE A 12 11.03 -0.08 5.11
N SER A 13 11.51 -0.44 6.30
CA SER A 13 10.75 -1.28 7.24
C SER A 13 9.41 -0.64 7.64
N ARG A 14 9.43 0.63 8.05
CA ARG A 14 8.23 1.36 8.48
C ARG A 14 7.20 1.53 7.37
N TYR A 15 7.65 1.78 6.14
CA TYR A 15 6.74 1.92 5.01
C TYR A 15 6.14 0.60 4.53
N VAL A 16 6.90 -0.51 4.58
CA VAL A 16 6.33 -1.83 4.30
C VAL A 16 5.31 -2.21 5.37
N GLU A 17 5.62 -2.01 6.66
CA GLU A 17 4.70 -2.26 7.77
C GLU A 17 3.42 -1.41 7.65
N ARG A 18 3.56 -0.12 7.36
CA ARG A 18 2.42 0.77 7.11
C ARG A 18 1.57 0.28 5.95
N THR A 19 2.21 -0.17 4.87
CA THR A 19 1.51 -0.68 3.69
C THR A 19 0.69 -1.93 4.02
N ASP A 20 1.26 -2.89 4.76
CA ASP A 20 0.54 -4.09 5.21
C ASP A 20 -0.67 -3.73 6.09
N GLY A 21 -0.49 -2.84 7.08
CA GLY A 21 -1.57 -2.37 7.94
C GLY A 21 -2.70 -1.66 7.16
N MET A 22 -2.34 -0.84 6.17
CA MET A 22 -3.30 -0.17 5.29
C MET A 22 -4.10 -1.17 4.46
N LEU A 23 -3.43 -2.13 3.81
CA LEU A 23 -4.09 -3.13 2.97
C LEU A 23 -5.06 -4.01 3.78
N ARG A 24 -4.68 -4.43 4.99
CA ARG A 24 -5.56 -5.19 5.88
C ARG A 24 -6.75 -4.37 6.34
N MET A 25 -6.55 -3.11 6.71
CA MET A 25 -7.65 -2.20 7.06
C MET A 25 -8.62 -2.01 5.91
N LEU A 26 -8.12 -1.80 4.69
CA LEU A 26 -8.95 -1.69 3.49
C LEU A 26 -9.76 -2.97 3.26
N LYS A 27 -9.13 -4.14 3.36
CA LYS A 27 -9.79 -5.44 3.18
C LYS A 27 -10.91 -5.67 4.19
N ILE A 28 -10.66 -5.39 5.47
CA ILE A 28 -11.66 -5.53 6.55
C ILE A 28 -12.83 -4.57 6.34
N ASN A 29 -12.55 -3.29 6.07
CA ASN A 29 -13.61 -2.29 5.86
C ASN A 29 -14.41 -2.55 4.59
N TYR A 30 -13.79 -3.17 3.56
CA TYR A 30 -14.52 -3.57 2.37
C TYR A 30 -15.53 -4.68 2.67
N ALA A 31 -15.13 -5.69 3.43
CA ALA A 31 -16.07 -6.72 3.89
C ALA A 31 -17.21 -6.11 4.71
N ALA A 32 -16.88 -5.23 5.66
CA ALA A 32 -17.87 -4.52 6.45
C ALA A 32 -18.83 -3.65 5.60
N SER A 33 -18.33 -3.05 4.50
CA SER A 33 -19.18 -2.27 3.60
C SER A 33 -20.12 -3.13 2.74
N GLN A 34 -19.79 -4.41 2.51
CA GLN A 34 -20.69 -5.35 1.84
C GLN A 34 -21.82 -5.84 2.75
N ASP A 35 -21.57 -5.94 4.05
CA ASP A 35 -22.54 -6.39 5.05
C ASP A 35 -23.39 -5.25 5.66
N ALA A 36 -23.14 -4.00 5.24
CA ALA A 36 -23.78 -2.83 5.82
C ALA A 36 -25.26 -2.72 5.43
N VAL A 37 -26.14 -2.63 6.44
CA VAL A 37 -27.59 -2.40 6.26
C VAL A 37 -27.90 -0.93 5.97
N THR A 38 -27.03 -0.03 6.44
CA THR A 38 -27.09 1.42 6.20
C THR A 38 -25.93 1.87 5.32
N GLU A 39 -25.95 3.11 4.87
CA GLU A 39 -24.83 3.70 4.14
C GLU A 39 -23.52 3.59 4.92
N PHE A 40 -22.48 3.06 4.26
CA PHE A 40 -21.15 2.85 4.84
C PHE A 40 -20.23 4.01 4.46
N SER A 41 -19.73 4.75 5.45
CA SER A 41 -18.74 5.82 5.23
C SER A 41 -17.32 5.30 5.44
N TRP A 42 -16.45 5.58 4.46
CA TRP A 42 -15.01 5.33 4.57
C TRP A 42 -14.24 6.46 5.28
N ALA A 43 -14.91 7.52 5.73
CA ALA A 43 -14.30 8.66 6.40
C ALA A 43 -13.33 8.26 7.53
N PRO A 44 -13.64 7.27 8.41
CA PRO A 44 -12.70 6.88 9.47
C PRO A 44 -11.39 6.33 8.93
N VAL A 45 -11.44 5.47 7.91
CA VAL A 45 -10.26 4.87 7.28
C VAL A 45 -9.41 5.96 6.60
N ILE A 46 -10.07 6.82 5.84
CA ILE A 46 -9.43 7.93 5.14
C ILE A 46 -8.75 8.87 6.14
N LYS A 47 -9.44 9.22 7.24
CA LYS A 47 -8.92 10.11 8.29
C LYS A 47 -7.69 9.54 8.98
N ILE A 48 -7.66 8.24 9.24
CA ILE A 48 -6.51 7.55 9.88
C ILE A 48 -5.25 7.65 9.01
N PHE A 49 -5.37 7.51 7.69
CA PHE A 49 -4.20 7.38 6.81
C PHE A 49 -3.83 8.65 6.06
N CYS A 50 -4.79 9.51 5.74
CA CYS A 50 -4.63 10.65 4.85
C CYS A 50 -4.91 12.00 5.53
N GLY A 51 -5.45 12.01 6.76
CA GLY A 51 -5.80 13.24 7.47
C GLY A 51 -7.22 13.73 7.16
N PRO A 52 -7.59 14.96 7.57
CA PRO A 52 -8.94 15.49 7.34
C PRO A 52 -9.18 15.82 5.85
N ASP A 53 -10.34 15.42 5.33
CA ASP A 53 -10.88 15.77 4.01
C ASP A 53 -9.92 15.66 2.80
N PRO A 54 -9.19 14.54 2.62
CA PRO A 54 -8.29 14.35 1.48
C PRO A 54 -9.03 13.82 0.23
N LEU A 55 -10.27 13.39 0.40
CA LEU A 55 -11.17 12.86 -0.62
C LEU A 55 -12.52 13.55 -0.38
N GLY A 56 -13.13 14.13 -1.42
CA GLY A 56 -14.36 14.89 -1.24
C GLY A 56 -15.50 14.09 -0.58
N LEU A 57 -16.36 14.76 0.16
CA LEU A 57 -17.41 14.18 1.02
C LEU A 57 -18.36 13.18 0.33
N GLU A 58 -18.61 13.29 -0.98
CA GLU A 58 -19.45 12.30 -1.68
C GLU A 58 -18.67 11.04 -2.07
N GLU A 59 -17.36 11.16 -2.27
CA GLU A 59 -16.53 10.05 -2.71
C GLU A 59 -16.20 9.07 -1.58
N GLU A 60 -16.28 9.48 -0.31
CA GLU A 60 -16.08 8.60 0.85
C GLU A 60 -17.16 7.53 1.03
N PHE A 61 -18.31 7.64 0.35
CA PHE A 61 -19.35 6.61 0.36
C PHE A 61 -19.18 5.57 -0.75
N ASN A 62 -18.28 5.83 -1.71
CA ASN A 62 -18.03 4.95 -2.83
C ASN A 62 -16.81 4.06 -2.57
N SER A 63 -17.05 2.82 -2.11
CA SER A 63 -16.01 1.84 -1.81
C SER A 63 -14.97 1.68 -2.93
N ARG A 64 -15.37 1.63 -4.21
CA ARG A 64 -14.43 1.47 -5.33
C ARG A 64 -13.56 2.70 -5.53
N ARG A 65 -14.16 3.89 -5.38
CA ARG A 65 -13.44 5.16 -5.51
C ARG A 65 -12.41 5.31 -4.40
N VAL A 66 -12.79 4.99 -3.16
CA VAL A 66 -11.89 4.96 -2.01
C VAL A 66 -10.74 3.97 -2.24
N MET A 67 -11.02 2.77 -2.75
CA MET A 67 -9.95 1.81 -3.10
C MET A 67 -8.97 2.37 -4.13
N GLN A 68 -9.46 3.00 -5.19
CA GLN A 68 -8.58 3.62 -6.19
C GLN A 68 -7.75 4.75 -5.58
N PHE A 69 -8.35 5.57 -4.72
CA PHE A 69 -7.70 6.67 -4.03
C PHE A 69 -6.61 6.20 -3.06
N MET A 70 -6.88 5.15 -2.29
CA MET A 70 -5.97 4.63 -1.29
C MET A 70 -4.85 3.77 -1.90
N VAL A 71 -5.11 3.06 -2.99
CA VAL A 71 -4.15 2.12 -3.57
C VAL A 71 -3.35 2.74 -4.72
N THR A 72 -4.02 3.39 -5.67
CA THR A 72 -3.42 3.75 -6.98
C THR A 72 -3.35 5.25 -7.27
N SER A 73 -3.96 6.11 -6.45
CA SER A 73 -3.94 7.55 -6.71
C SER A 73 -2.56 8.15 -6.41
N ARG A 74 -1.97 8.80 -7.41
CA ARG A 74 -0.72 9.54 -7.23
C ARG A 74 -0.91 10.87 -6.50
N GLU A 75 -2.13 11.40 -6.50
CA GLU A 75 -2.48 12.66 -5.82
C GLU A 75 -2.54 12.48 -4.30
N ASN A 76 -2.81 11.26 -3.83
CA ASN A 76 -2.75 10.91 -2.41
C ASN A 76 -1.30 10.55 -2.02
N PRO A 77 -0.59 11.37 -1.22
CA PRO A 77 0.79 11.07 -0.83
C PRO A 77 0.90 9.79 0.02
N ASN A 78 -0.19 9.41 0.68
CA ASN A 78 -0.30 8.21 1.51
C ASN A 78 -0.84 7.00 0.74
N SER A 79 -0.98 7.06 -0.59
CA SER A 79 -1.41 5.89 -1.34
C SER A 79 -0.35 4.79 -1.35
N ILE A 80 -0.81 3.55 -1.49
CA ILE A 80 0.08 2.37 -1.55
C ILE A 80 1.12 2.52 -2.68
N ILE A 81 0.72 3.01 -3.85
CA ILE A 81 1.65 3.25 -4.96
C ILE A 81 2.75 4.27 -4.61
N ASN A 82 2.43 5.32 -3.86
CA ASN A 82 3.41 6.35 -3.48
C ASN A 82 4.32 5.86 -2.35
N ILE A 83 3.77 5.15 -1.35
CA ILE A 83 4.56 4.56 -0.25
C ILE A 83 5.54 3.51 -0.80
N ILE A 84 5.08 2.58 -1.64
CA ILE A 84 5.96 1.55 -2.24
C ILE A 84 6.98 2.16 -3.21
N THR A 85 6.65 3.28 -3.86
CA THR A 85 7.66 4.03 -4.63
C THR A 85 8.78 4.54 -3.72
N GLN A 86 8.45 5.10 -2.55
CA GLN A 86 9.46 5.54 -1.58
C GLN A 86 10.28 4.37 -1.01
N VAL A 87 9.65 3.22 -0.74
CA VAL A 87 10.34 1.99 -0.32
C VAL A 87 11.42 1.60 -1.33
N ARG A 88 11.05 1.53 -2.62
CA ARG A 88 11.99 1.14 -3.69
C ARG A 88 13.12 2.16 -3.86
N GLU A 89 12.85 3.47 -3.76
CA GLU A 89 13.92 4.48 -3.84
C GLU A 89 14.86 4.45 -2.63
N ASN A 90 14.34 4.22 -1.42
CA ASN A 90 15.18 3.99 -0.24
C ASN A 90 16.01 2.71 -0.38
N ALA A 91 15.44 1.62 -0.88
CA ALA A 91 16.19 0.38 -1.11
C ALA A 91 17.30 0.57 -2.15
N ARG A 92 17.05 1.39 -3.18
CA ARG A 92 18.02 1.69 -4.22
C ARG A 92 19.21 2.47 -3.68
N SER A 93 18.99 3.40 -2.76
CA SER A 93 20.07 4.22 -2.18
C SER A 93 20.99 3.43 -1.26
N VAL A 94 20.51 2.30 -0.71
CA VAL A 94 21.26 1.40 0.18
C VAL A 94 21.44 -0.01 -0.38
N GLN A 95 21.43 -0.16 -1.70
CA GLN A 95 21.48 -1.47 -2.36
C GLN A 95 22.71 -2.31 -1.94
N ASP A 96 23.84 -1.67 -1.64
CA ASP A 96 25.06 -2.33 -1.14
C ASP A 96 24.94 -2.87 0.30
N HIS A 97 23.87 -2.51 1.02
CA HIS A 97 23.64 -2.85 2.43
C HIS A 97 22.44 -3.78 2.64
N ILE A 98 21.80 -4.23 1.56
CA ILE A 98 20.70 -5.21 1.58
C ILE A 98 21.08 -6.40 0.71
N THR A 99 20.48 -7.56 0.98
CA THR A 99 20.70 -8.73 0.14
C THR A 99 20.06 -8.54 -1.23
N LYS A 100 20.56 -9.28 -2.23
CA LYS A 100 19.98 -9.28 -3.58
C LYS A 100 18.51 -9.71 -3.56
N ASP A 101 18.18 -10.64 -2.68
CA ASP A 101 16.82 -11.16 -2.53
C ASP A 101 15.87 -10.09 -1.98
N VAL A 102 16.29 -9.35 -0.94
CA VAL A 102 15.51 -8.21 -0.41
C VAL A 102 15.30 -7.14 -1.48
N TRP A 103 16.35 -6.77 -2.21
CA TRP A 103 16.24 -5.82 -3.32
C TRP A 103 15.25 -6.31 -4.38
N GLN A 104 15.33 -7.58 -4.77
CA GLN A 104 14.45 -8.15 -5.77
C GLN A 104 12.99 -8.16 -5.31
N CYS A 105 12.71 -8.58 -4.06
CA CYS A 105 11.36 -8.52 -3.49
C CYS A 105 10.75 -7.11 -3.53
N LEU A 106 11.52 -6.09 -3.10
CA LEU A 106 11.03 -4.70 -3.10
C LEU A 106 10.83 -4.16 -4.52
N ASN A 107 11.71 -4.53 -5.47
CA ASN A 107 11.57 -4.14 -6.86
C ASN A 107 10.36 -4.81 -7.53
N GLU A 108 10.10 -6.09 -7.25
CA GLU A 108 8.91 -6.82 -7.71
C GLU A 108 7.62 -6.23 -7.13
N TYR A 109 7.62 -5.85 -5.85
CA TYR A 109 6.49 -5.15 -5.23
C TYR A 109 6.20 -3.83 -5.97
N TYR A 110 7.24 -3.03 -6.23
CA TYR A 110 7.13 -1.79 -6.99
C TYR A 110 6.55 -1.98 -8.40
N HIS A 111 7.00 -3.01 -9.13
CA HIS A 111 6.46 -3.29 -10.46
C HIS A 111 5.03 -3.81 -10.40
N THR A 112 4.69 -4.61 -9.39
CA THR A 112 3.34 -5.10 -9.15
C THR A 112 2.38 -3.92 -8.98
N ILE A 113 2.61 -3.01 -8.02
CA ILE A 113 1.71 -1.88 -7.77
C ILE A 113 1.62 -0.89 -8.95
N LYS A 114 2.63 -0.86 -9.83
CA LYS A 114 2.63 -0.03 -11.05
C LYS A 114 1.98 -0.69 -12.26
N ASP A 115 1.61 -1.97 -12.20
CA ASP A 115 0.95 -2.65 -13.31
C ASP A 115 -0.41 -1.97 -13.61
N PRO A 116 -0.65 -1.43 -14.82
CA PRO A 116 -1.93 -0.83 -15.19
C PRO A 116 -3.13 -1.79 -15.04
N LYS A 117 -2.88 -3.10 -15.11
CA LYS A 117 -3.91 -4.12 -14.89
C LYS A 117 -4.51 -4.03 -13.49
N LEU A 118 -3.70 -3.72 -12.48
CA LEU A 118 -4.12 -3.59 -11.09
C LEU A 118 -5.17 -2.50 -10.91
N ASN A 119 -4.97 -1.34 -11.56
CA ASN A 119 -5.97 -0.27 -11.56
C ASN A 119 -7.25 -0.72 -12.27
N THR A 120 -7.14 -1.45 -13.38
CA THR A 120 -8.31 -1.96 -14.11
C THR A 120 -9.12 -2.97 -13.29
N MET A 121 -8.44 -3.88 -12.57
CA MET A 121 -9.06 -4.82 -11.64
C MET A 121 -9.78 -4.09 -10.51
N LEU A 122 -9.18 -3.06 -9.90
CA LEU A 122 -9.85 -2.23 -8.88
C LEU A 122 -11.13 -1.56 -9.41
N LYS A 123 -11.19 -1.22 -10.71
CA LYS A 123 -12.38 -0.60 -11.31
C LYS A 123 -13.47 -1.61 -11.62
N LYS A 124 -13.11 -2.76 -12.18
CA LYS A 124 -14.04 -3.68 -12.85
C LYS A 124 -14.29 -4.97 -12.08
N ASP A 125 -13.30 -5.47 -11.37
CA ASP A 125 -13.33 -6.78 -10.72
C ASP A 125 -13.54 -6.63 -9.20
N ASP A 126 -13.31 -7.71 -8.46
CA ASP A 126 -13.28 -7.71 -7.00
C ASP A 126 -12.00 -6.99 -6.48
N PRO A 127 -12.14 -5.89 -5.72
CA PRO A 127 -11.00 -5.19 -5.13
C PRO A 127 -10.21 -6.03 -4.13
N VAL A 128 -10.84 -7.01 -3.46
CA VAL A 128 -10.15 -7.83 -2.45
C VAL A 128 -9.03 -8.65 -3.09
N SER A 129 -9.26 -9.18 -4.28
CA SER A 129 -8.25 -9.88 -5.07
C SER A 129 -6.98 -9.04 -5.30
N VAL A 130 -7.15 -7.74 -5.56
CA VAL A 130 -6.03 -6.79 -5.68
C VAL A 130 -5.31 -6.62 -4.34
N LEU A 131 -6.06 -6.43 -3.25
CA LEU A 131 -5.46 -6.28 -1.92
C LEU A 131 -4.65 -7.53 -1.54
N ASP A 132 -5.13 -8.73 -1.86
CA ASP A 132 -4.44 -9.99 -1.59
C ASP A 132 -3.14 -10.15 -2.38
N ILE A 133 -3.12 -9.72 -3.64
CA ILE A 133 -1.88 -9.66 -4.44
C ILE A 133 -0.85 -8.76 -3.73
N LEU A 134 -1.26 -7.60 -3.24
CA LEU A 134 -0.36 -6.64 -2.59
C LEU A 134 0.07 -7.10 -1.20
N ILE A 135 -0.82 -7.71 -0.41
CA ILE A 135 -0.48 -8.29 0.91
C ILE A 135 0.56 -9.40 0.74
N LYS A 136 0.42 -10.23 -0.31
CA LYS A 136 1.40 -11.29 -0.61
C LYS A 136 2.79 -10.73 -0.87
N GLN A 137 2.92 -9.57 -1.54
CA GLN A 137 4.22 -8.92 -1.74
C GLN A 137 4.87 -8.47 -0.42
N GLY A 138 4.07 -7.94 0.52
CA GLY A 138 4.53 -7.64 1.87
C GLY A 138 4.99 -8.88 2.64
N MET A 139 4.23 -9.99 2.56
CA MET A 139 4.62 -11.26 3.18
C MET A 139 5.93 -11.83 2.61
N LEU A 140 6.13 -11.73 1.29
CA LEU A 140 7.37 -12.13 0.65
C LEU A 140 8.56 -11.31 1.16
N PHE A 141 8.40 -10.00 1.30
CA PHE A 141 9.44 -9.15 1.89
C PHE A 141 9.82 -9.61 3.30
N TYR A 142 8.84 -9.80 4.20
CA TYR A 142 9.12 -10.24 5.57
C TYR A 142 9.81 -11.60 5.62
N GLY A 143 9.31 -12.58 4.85
CA GLY A 143 9.92 -13.91 4.77
C GLY A 143 11.36 -13.86 4.27
N THR A 144 11.65 -13.04 3.26
CA THR A 144 13.02 -12.86 2.76
C THR A 144 13.93 -12.21 3.80
N THR A 145 13.47 -11.18 4.51
CA THR A 145 14.27 -10.48 5.54
C THR A 145 14.57 -11.31 6.78
N GLU A 146 13.76 -12.33 7.09
CA GLU A 146 13.99 -13.20 8.25
C GLU A 146 15.00 -14.32 7.96
N ILE A 147 15.15 -14.70 6.69
CA ILE A 147 16.01 -15.82 6.26
C ILE A 147 17.44 -15.36 5.94
N THR A 148 17.62 -14.09 5.55
CA THR A 148 18.91 -13.52 5.12
C THR A 148 19.52 -12.58 6.15
#